data_AF-A0A2E7PRW9-F1
#
_entry.id   AF-A0A2E7PRW9-F1
#
_cell.length_a   1.000
_cell.length_b   1.000
_cell.length_c   1.000
_cell.angle_alpha   90.00
_cell.angle_beta   90.00
_cell.angle_gamma   90.00
#
_symmetry.space_group_name_H-M   'P 1'
#
loop_
_entity.id
_entity.type
_entity.pdbx_description
1 polymer ?
#
loop_
_entity_poly.entity_id
_entity_poly.type
_entity_poly.pdbx_seq_one_letter_code
_entity_poly.pdbx_strand_id
1 'polypeptide(L)'
;MLFKGTTTRTGVELDHLIQDAGGYFNAYTSFDRTVYHVTTPSSGTKIALDVLSDIALNATLPDDELETELDVIRREMEMGNDDPARRSSRRLFETAYTHSPYRHTVIGYRDIFDQLDRGAIESYYRTRYAPNNCFFVVTGDVNADEVISVLSEKYASHPMLPLPSVLIPPEPKQVAFRERLEEGPFEQAHFHFAWHVPDVRHDDI
;
A
#
# COMPACT_ATOMS: atom_id res chain seq x y z
N MET A 1 -7.15 -2.45 7.32
CA MET A 1 -7.57 -3.87 7.51
C MET A 1 -6.50 -4.85 8.02
N LEU A 2 -5.30 -4.99 7.44
CA LEU A 2 -4.35 -6.04 7.89
C LEU A 2 -3.88 -5.90 9.36
N PHE A 3 -3.93 -4.68 9.92
CA PHE A 3 -3.66 -4.43 11.34
C PHE A 3 -4.86 -4.70 12.26
N LYS A 4 -6.04 -5.02 11.72
CA LYS A 4 -7.27 -5.16 12.51
C LYS A 4 -7.41 -6.52 13.18
N GLY A 5 -6.57 -7.48 12.82
CA GLY A 5 -6.49 -8.78 13.47
C GLY A 5 -5.96 -9.86 12.55
N THR A 6 -5.38 -10.87 13.19
CA THR A 6 -4.91 -12.11 12.58
C THR A 6 -5.66 -13.29 13.18
N THR A 7 -5.36 -14.50 12.71
CA THR A 7 -5.92 -15.73 13.29
C THR A 7 -5.45 -15.98 14.73
N THR A 8 -4.37 -15.32 15.16
CA THR A 8 -3.76 -15.54 16.48
C THR A 8 -3.88 -14.34 17.42
N ARG A 9 -4.09 -13.13 16.89
CA ARG A 9 -4.06 -11.88 17.67
C ARG A 9 -5.09 -10.87 17.16
N THR A 10 -5.69 -10.14 18.09
CA THR A 10 -6.53 -8.97 17.79
C THR A 10 -5.67 -7.77 17.37
N GLY A 11 -6.28 -6.78 16.71
CA GLY A 11 -5.56 -5.54 16.35
C GLY A 11 -4.96 -4.81 17.56
N VAL A 12 -5.66 -4.81 18.70
CA VAL A 12 -5.18 -4.19 19.95
C VAL A 12 -3.98 -4.94 20.52
N GLU A 13 -3.98 -6.27 20.49
CA GLU A 13 -2.83 -7.07 20.94
C GLU A 13 -1.60 -6.84 20.07
N LEU A 14 -1.77 -6.70 18.75
CA LEU A 14 -0.68 -6.37 17.83
C LEU A 14 -0.06 -5.01 18.15
N ASP A 15 -0.90 -3.99 18.38
CA ASP A 15 -0.45 -2.64 18.72
C ASP A 15 0.31 -2.62 20.07
N HIS A 16 -0.28 -3.23 21.11
CA HIS A 16 0.37 -3.32 22.42
C HIS A 16 1.71 -4.07 22.36
N LEU A 17 1.78 -5.17 21.62
CA LEU A 17 3.01 -5.98 21.53
C LEU A 17 4.17 -5.20 20.88
N ILE A 18 3.88 -4.33 19.92
CA ILE A 18 4.87 -3.44 19.30
C ILE A 18 5.24 -2.29 20.24
N GLN A 19 4.25 -1.68 20.91
CA GLN A 19 4.48 -0.57 21.84
C GLN A 19 5.26 -1.01 23.08
N ASP A 20 4.97 -2.19 23.62
CA ASP A 20 5.70 -2.80 24.75
C ASP A 20 7.16 -3.11 24.38
N ALA A 21 7.43 -3.38 23.10
CA ALA A 21 8.79 -3.52 22.57
C ALA A 21 9.50 -2.15 22.38
N GLY A 22 8.83 -1.03 22.68
CA GLY A 22 9.32 0.32 22.48
C GLY A 22 9.29 0.76 21.02
N GLY A 23 8.51 0.07 20.18
CA GLY A 23 8.40 0.32 18.76
C GLY A 23 7.09 0.98 18.34
N TYR A 24 6.99 1.24 17.05
CA TYR A 24 5.74 1.55 16.38
C TYR A 24 5.74 0.89 15.00
N PHE A 25 4.56 0.76 14.44
CA PHE A 25 4.33 0.15 13.13
C PHE A 25 3.40 1.02 12.31
N ASN A 26 3.55 0.95 10.99
CA ASN A 26 2.72 1.70 10.07
C ASN A 26 2.72 1.01 8.69
N ALA A 27 1.84 1.45 7.81
CA ALA A 27 1.80 1.01 6.43
C ALA A 27 1.56 2.18 5.48
N TYR A 28 1.97 1.99 4.23
CA TYR A 28 1.57 2.86 3.14
C TYR A 28 1.44 2.06 1.85
N THR A 29 0.61 2.59 0.95
CA THR A 29 0.42 2.05 -0.39
C THR A 29 0.79 3.10 -1.42
N SER A 30 1.50 2.67 -2.46
CA SER A 30 1.86 3.43 -3.64
C SER A 30 1.30 2.73 -4.88
N PHE A 31 1.53 3.31 -6.06
CA PHE A 31 1.05 2.76 -7.34
C PHE A 31 1.51 1.31 -7.61
N ASP A 32 2.72 0.97 -7.17
CA ASP A 32 3.42 -0.26 -7.54
C ASP A 32 3.79 -1.15 -6.34
N ARG A 33 3.53 -0.69 -5.11
CA ARG A 33 3.89 -1.43 -3.89
C ARG A 33 2.99 -1.09 -2.71
N THR A 34 2.84 -2.07 -1.82
CA THR A 34 2.32 -1.85 -0.47
C THR A 34 3.42 -2.22 0.52
N VAL A 35 3.62 -1.39 1.54
CA VAL A 35 4.69 -1.55 2.51
C VAL A 35 4.10 -1.51 3.92
N TYR A 36 4.34 -2.58 4.66
CA TYR A 36 4.13 -2.65 6.11
C TYR A 36 5.50 -2.60 6.76
N HIS A 37 5.68 -1.75 7.77
CA HIS A 37 6.98 -1.61 8.43
C HIS A 37 6.81 -1.41 9.94
N VAL A 38 7.84 -1.84 10.66
CA VAL A 38 7.98 -1.68 12.10
C VAL A 38 9.32 -1.02 12.37
N THR A 39 9.33 -0.03 13.26
CA THR A 39 10.57 0.53 13.82
C THR A 39 10.59 0.24 15.32
N THR A 40 11.66 -0.36 15.80
CA THR A 40 11.82 -0.78 17.20
C THR A 40 13.29 -0.75 17.61
N PRO A 41 13.63 -0.61 18.91
CA PRO A 41 14.96 -0.97 19.41
C PRO A 41 15.36 -2.40 19.01
N SER A 42 16.66 -2.70 18.93
CA SER A 42 17.16 -4.01 18.47
C SER A 42 16.65 -5.19 19.31
N SER A 43 16.35 -4.97 20.59
CA SER A 43 15.69 -5.95 21.47
C SER A 43 14.31 -6.40 20.99
N GLY A 44 13.60 -5.58 20.21
CA GLY A 44 12.28 -5.88 19.65
C GLY A 44 12.31 -6.53 18.27
N THR A 45 13.48 -6.84 17.70
CA THR A 45 13.60 -7.37 16.33
C THR A 45 12.75 -8.62 16.09
N LYS A 46 12.78 -9.59 17.01
CA LYS A 46 11.97 -10.82 16.89
C LYS A 46 10.47 -10.53 16.90
N ILE A 47 10.05 -9.61 17.75
CA ILE A 47 8.66 -9.14 17.84
C ILE A 47 8.25 -8.49 16.51
N ALA A 48 9.08 -7.61 15.95
CA ALA A 48 8.80 -6.95 14.68
C ALA A 48 8.64 -7.95 13.52
N LEU A 49 9.55 -8.92 13.42
CA LEU A 49 9.47 -9.98 12.38
C LEU A 49 8.23 -10.85 12.54
N ASP A 50 7.88 -11.20 13.78
CA ASP A 50 6.70 -12.00 14.08
C ASP A 50 5.41 -11.26 13.71
N VAL A 51 5.26 -10.01 14.13
CA VAL A 51 4.08 -9.18 13.81
C VAL A 51 3.94 -8.96 12.31
N LEU A 52 5.02 -8.56 11.63
CA LEU A 52 4.98 -8.33 10.17
C LEU A 52 4.62 -9.60 9.40
N SER A 53 5.15 -10.75 9.82
CA SER A 53 4.81 -12.03 9.19
C SER A 53 3.35 -12.41 9.45
N ASP A 54 2.87 -12.22 10.67
CA ASP A 54 1.51 -12.58 11.07
C ASP A 54 0.45 -11.74 10.34
N ILE A 55 0.63 -10.41 10.26
CA ILE A 55 -0.32 -9.55 9.53
C ILE A 55 -0.31 -9.82 8.03
N ALA A 56 0.85 -10.21 7.46
CA ALA A 56 0.97 -10.45 6.03
C ALA A 56 0.39 -11.80 5.59
N LEU A 57 0.42 -12.81 6.47
CA LEU A 57 0.03 -14.19 6.17
C LEU A 57 -1.35 -14.56 6.72
N ASN A 58 -1.69 -14.04 7.89
CA ASN A 58 -2.80 -14.53 8.71
C ASN A 58 -3.90 -13.50 8.99
N ALA A 59 -3.94 -12.37 8.28
CA ALA A 59 -5.01 -11.39 8.47
C ALA A 59 -6.41 -12.01 8.25
N THR A 60 -7.33 -11.72 9.18
CA THR A 60 -8.69 -12.30 9.21
C THR A 60 -9.74 -11.43 8.53
N LEU A 61 -9.44 -10.13 8.36
CA LEU A 61 -10.36 -9.14 7.80
C LEU A 61 -11.74 -9.20 8.50
N PRO A 62 -11.84 -8.83 9.80
CA PRO A 62 -13.09 -8.92 10.56
C PRO A 62 -14.19 -8.05 9.94
N ASP A 63 -15.43 -8.55 9.93
CA ASP A 63 -16.57 -7.90 9.27
C ASP A 63 -16.93 -6.55 9.92
N ASP A 64 -16.92 -6.52 11.25
CA ASP A 64 -17.22 -5.35 12.08
C ASP A 64 -16.18 -4.22 11.90
N GLU A 65 -14.90 -4.61 11.77
CA GLU A 65 -13.82 -3.68 11.44
C GLU A 65 -13.88 -3.21 9.99
N LEU A 66 -14.34 -4.07 9.07
CA LEU A 66 -14.41 -3.73 7.65
C LEU A 66 -15.42 -2.63 7.37
N GLU A 67 -16.64 -2.74 7.89
CA GLU A 67 -17.68 -1.71 7.69
C GLU A 67 -17.20 -0.35 8.19
N THR A 68 -16.58 -0.33 9.38
CA THR A 68 -16.02 0.88 9.99
C THR A 68 -14.89 1.47 9.12
N GLU A 69 -13.98 0.63 8.64
CA GLU A 69 -12.85 1.07 7.80
C GLU A 69 -13.33 1.64 6.46
N LEU A 70 -14.35 1.03 5.82
CA LEU A 70 -14.91 1.53 4.57
C LEU A 70 -15.46 2.95 4.74
N ASP A 71 -16.12 3.24 5.88
CA ASP A 71 -16.59 4.60 6.19
C ASP A 71 -15.46 5.60 6.44
N VAL A 72 -14.37 5.17 7.10
CA VAL A 72 -13.17 6.00 7.27
C VAL A 72 -12.57 6.36 5.92
N ILE A 73 -12.44 5.40 5.01
CA ILE A 73 -11.88 5.62 3.67
C ILE A 73 -12.79 6.53 2.83
N ARG A 74 -14.12 6.40 2.94
CA ARG A 74 -15.06 7.32 2.27
C ARG A 74 -14.81 8.78 2.69
N ARG A 75 -14.59 9.02 3.99
CA ARG A 75 -14.25 10.35 4.50
C ARG A 75 -12.88 10.82 4.02
N GLU A 76 -11.89 9.92 3.95
CA GLU A 76 -10.57 10.25 3.41
C GLU A 76 -10.64 10.67 1.94
N MET A 77 -11.45 9.99 1.13
CA MET A 77 -11.71 10.37 -0.27
C MET A 77 -12.34 11.77 -0.37
N GLU A 78 -13.30 12.09 0.50
CA GLU A 78 -13.94 13.41 0.55
C GLU A 78 -12.93 14.49 0.96
N MET A 79 -12.15 14.25 2.01
CA MET A 79 -11.07 15.15 2.44
C MET A 79 -10.04 15.38 1.32
N GLY A 80 -9.69 14.34 0.55
CA GLY A 80 -8.81 14.46 -0.60
C GLY A 80 -9.40 15.26 -1.77
N ASN A 81 -10.73 15.26 -1.92
CA ASN A 81 -11.44 16.08 -2.90
C ASN A 81 -11.64 17.53 -2.45
N ASP A 82 -11.60 17.79 -1.14
CA ASP A 82 -11.68 19.15 -0.62
C ASP A 82 -10.30 19.83 -0.57
N ASP A 83 -9.20 19.06 -0.63
CA ASP A 83 -7.83 19.56 -0.70
C ASP A 83 -7.42 19.90 -2.16
N PRO A 84 -7.24 21.20 -2.50
CA PRO A 84 -6.90 21.61 -3.87
C PRO A 84 -5.51 21.14 -4.32
N ALA A 85 -4.55 20.98 -3.38
CA ALA A 85 -3.21 20.51 -3.70
C ALA A 85 -3.24 19.01 -4.07
N ARG A 86 -3.96 18.19 -3.30
CA ARG A 86 -4.16 16.76 -3.63
C ARG A 86 -4.92 16.58 -4.94
N ARG A 87 -5.94 17.40 -5.20
CA ARG A 87 -6.65 17.41 -6.49
C ARG A 87 -5.75 17.76 -7.65
N SER A 88 -4.96 18.84 -7.53
CA SER A 88 -4.03 19.26 -8.58
C SER A 88 -2.99 18.16 -8.87
N SER A 89 -2.46 17.52 -7.84
CA SER A 89 -1.54 16.38 -7.99
C SER A 89 -2.20 15.19 -8.69
N ARG A 90 -3.43 14.80 -8.30
CA ARG A 90 -4.19 13.74 -9.01
C ARG A 90 -4.39 14.08 -10.48
N ARG A 91 -4.78 15.33 -10.79
CA ARG A 91 -5.00 15.79 -12.17
C ARG A 91 -3.73 15.72 -13.02
N LEU A 92 -2.55 15.95 -12.44
CA LEU A 92 -1.28 15.77 -13.13
C LEU A 92 -1.16 14.35 -13.69
N PHE A 93 -1.35 13.32 -12.84
CA PHE A 93 -1.24 11.93 -13.27
C PHE A 93 -2.32 11.53 -14.29
N GLU A 94 -3.56 11.96 -14.09
CA GLU A 94 -4.66 11.73 -15.03
C GLU A 94 -4.43 12.37 -16.40
N THR A 95 -3.69 13.48 -16.45
CA THR A 95 -3.37 14.21 -17.68
C THR A 95 -2.10 13.67 -18.34
N ALA A 96 -1.10 13.29 -17.53
CA ALA A 96 0.17 12.74 -18.00
C ALA A 96 -0.03 11.34 -18.61
N TYR A 97 -0.83 10.47 -17.98
CA TYR A 97 -1.01 9.08 -18.40
C TYR A 97 -2.38 8.83 -19.04
N THR A 98 -2.37 8.21 -20.21
CA THR A 98 -3.58 7.87 -20.99
C THR A 98 -3.91 6.39 -20.95
N HIS A 99 -2.91 5.52 -20.86
CA HIS A 99 -3.06 4.06 -20.86
C HIS A 99 -2.51 3.44 -19.57
N SER A 100 -1.38 3.97 -19.06
CA SER A 100 -0.76 3.44 -17.85
C SER A 100 -1.72 3.51 -16.64
N PRO A 101 -1.78 2.46 -15.80
CA PRO A 101 -2.55 2.48 -14.55
C PRO A 101 -2.17 3.60 -13.59
N TYR A 102 -1.01 4.23 -13.74
CA TYR A 102 -0.59 5.39 -12.93
C TYR A 102 -1.52 6.60 -13.06
N ARG A 103 -2.38 6.63 -14.08
CA ARG A 103 -3.47 7.61 -14.19
C ARG A 103 -4.51 7.49 -13.08
N HIS A 104 -4.62 6.32 -12.45
CA HIS A 104 -5.60 6.06 -11.41
C HIS A 104 -5.04 6.42 -10.04
N THR A 105 -5.87 7.03 -9.21
CA THR A 105 -5.48 7.34 -7.83
C THR A 105 -5.43 6.08 -6.98
N VAL A 106 -4.46 6.02 -6.05
CA VAL A 106 -4.23 4.87 -5.16
C VAL A 106 -5.48 4.52 -4.34
N ILE A 107 -6.22 5.53 -3.87
CA ILE A 107 -7.43 5.33 -3.06
C ILE A 107 -8.62 4.82 -3.90
N GLY A 108 -8.56 4.93 -5.23
CA GLY A 108 -9.63 4.58 -6.16
C GLY A 108 -10.67 5.69 -6.36
N TYR A 109 -11.77 5.33 -7.04
CA TYR A 109 -12.89 6.23 -7.33
C TYR A 109 -14.11 5.81 -6.50
N ARG A 110 -14.88 6.79 -6.01
CA ARG A 110 -15.98 6.57 -5.07
C ARG A 110 -17.04 5.60 -5.59
N ASP A 111 -17.43 5.76 -6.84
CA ASP A 111 -18.42 4.92 -7.52
C ASP A 111 -18.00 3.45 -7.63
N ILE A 112 -16.71 3.19 -7.83
CA ILE A 112 -16.14 1.83 -7.85
C ILE A 112 -15.97 1.31 -6.42
N PHE A 113 -15.48 2.15 -5.51
CA PHE A 113 -15.20 1.79 -4.12
C PHE A 113 -16.47 1.36 -3.38
N ASP A 114 -17.59 2.04 -3.60
CA ASP A 114 -18.87 1.72 -2.97
C ASP A 114 -19.47 0.38 -3.43
N GLN A 115 -18.90 -0.25 -4.48
CA GLN A 115 -19.28 -1.58 -4.96
C GLN A 115 -18.39 -2.69 -4.38
N LEU A 116 -17.34 -2.36 -3.61
CA LEU A 116 -16.45 -3.35 -3.02
C LEU A 116 -17.19 -4.12 -1.92
N ASP A 117 -17.14 -5.44 -2.00
CA ASP A 117 -17.54 -6.33 -0.92
C ASP A 117 -16.33 -6.98 -0.26
N ARG A 118 -16.57 -7.62 0.88
CA ARG A 118 -15.54 -8.36 1.61
C ARG A 118 -14.87 -9.42 0.76
N GLY A 119 -15.63 -10.12 -0.08
CA GLY A 119 -15.13 -11.19 -0.93
C GLY A 119 -14.07 -10.69 -1.92
N ALA A 120 -14.28 -9.52 -2.52
CA ALA A 120 -13.33 -8.87 -3.41
C ALA A 120 -12.04 -8.49 -2.66
N ILE A 121 -12.15 -7.94 -1.45
CA ILE A 121 -10.99 -7.55 -0.62
C ILE A 121 -10.21 -8.78 -0.18
N GLU A 122 -10.89 -9.81 0.31
CA GLU A 122 -10.27 -11.08 0.71
C GLU A 122 -9.60 -11.76 -0.49
N SER A 123 -10.27 -11.81 -1.64
CA SER A 123 -9.71 -12.36 -2.87
C SER A 123 -8.43 -11.62 -3.29
N TYR A 124 -8.42 -10.28 -3.20
CA TYR A 124 -7.24 -9.48 -3.49
C TYR A 124 -6.10 -9.82 -2.53
N TYR A 125 -6.36 -9.84 -1.23
CA TYR A 125 -5.40 -10.22 -0.20
C TYR A 125 -4.79 -11.60 -0.49
N ARG A 126 -5.63 -12.64 -0.64
CA ARG A 126 -5.18 -14.02 -0.87
C ARG A 126 -4.40 -14.21 -2.18
N THR A 127 -4.68 -13.39 -3.20
CA THR A 127 -4.03 -13.51 -4.51
C THR A 127 -2.73 -12.71 -4.59
N ARG A 128 -2.65 -11.56 -3.91
CA ARG A 128 -1.51 -10.63 -4.01
C ARG A 128 -0.49 -10.80 -2.89
N TYR A 129 -0.91 -11.18 -1.70
CA TYR A 129 -0.04 -11.36 -0.53
C TYR A 129 0.52 -12.78 -0.48
N ALA A 130 1.17 -13.17 -1.57
CA ALA A 130 1.82 -14.46 -1.69
C ALA A 130 3.30 -14.37 -1.24
N PRO A 131 3.87 -15.42 -0.62
CA PRO A 131 5.28 -15.46 -0.22
C PRO A 131 6.28 -15.11 -1.33
N ASN A 132 5.99 -15.51 -2.57
CA ASN A 132 6.80 -15.24 -3.75
C ASN A 132 6.50 -13.88 -4.41
N ASN A 133 5.69 -13.02 -3.80
CA ASN A 133 5.37 -11.66 -4.24
C ASN A 133 5.69 -10.61 -3.15
N CYS A 134 6.57 -10.93 -2.22
CA CYS A 134 7.04 -10.01 -1.19
C CYS A 134 8.56 -10.12 -1.00
N PHE A 135 9.14 -9.07 -0.45
CA PHE A 135 10.54 -9.07 -0.01
C PHE A 135 10.63 -8.31 1.31
N PHE A 136 11.67 -8.61 2.07
CA PHE A 136 11.95 -7.96 3.35
C PHE A 136 13.14 -7.02 3.21
N VAL A 137 13.03 -5.85 3.84
CA VAL A 137 14.14 -4.91 4.01
C VAL A 137 14.33 -4.72 5.50
N VAL A 138 15.49 -5.12 6.01
CA VAL A 138 15.82 -5.03 7.44
C VAL A 138 17.13 -4.28 7.57
N THR A 139 17.12 -3.21 8.36
CA THR A 139 18.26 -2.30 8.53
C THR A 139 18.41 -1.93 9.99
N GLY A 140 19.63 -1.99 10.53
CA GLY A 140 19.93 -1.61 11.91
C GLY A 140 20.90 -2.57 12.58
N ASP A 141 20.87 -2.57 13.92
CA ASP A 141 21.62 -3.50 14.77
C ASP A 141 20.92 -4.87 14.81
N VAL A 142 21.12 -5.68 13.76
CA VAL A 142 20.49 -6.99 13.59
C VAL A 142 21.50 -8.03 13.07
N ASN A 143 21.31 -9.29 13.48
CA ASN A 143 22.03 -10.41 12.90
C ASN A 143 21.27 -10.96 11.68
N ALA A 144 21.89 -10.92 10.50
CA ALA A 144 21.24 -11.33 9.26
C ALA A 144 20.83 -12.82 9.25
N ASP A 145 21.67 -13.70 9.76
CA ASP A 145 21.39 -15.15 9.79
C ASP A 145 20.20 -15.46 10.70
N GLU A 146 20.09 -14.76 11.84
CA GLU A 146 18.94 -14.89 12.74
C GLU A 146 17.64 -14.40 12.09
N VAL A 147 17.69 -13.24 11.41
CA VAL A 147 16.53 -12.70 10.66
C VAL A 147 16.08 -13.68 9.58
N ILE A 148 17.02 -14.19 8.77
CA ILE A 148 16.72 -15.16 7.70
C ILE A 148 16.13 -16.44 8.29
N SER A 149 16.69 -16.94 9.39
CA SER A 149 16.18 -18.14 10.07
C SER A 149 14.73 -17.96 10.54
N VAL A 150 14.43 -16.86 11.25
CA VAL A 150 13.08 -16.56 11.74
C VAL A 150 12.08 -16.43 10.59
N LEU A 151 12.43 -15.68 9.53
CA LEU A 151 11.54 -15.52 8.38
C LEU A 151 11.34 -16.83 7.63
N SER A 152 12.40 -17.63 7.48
CA SER A 152 12.31 -18.96 6.85
C SER A 152 11.37 -19.88 7.62
N GLU A 153 11.45 -19.88 8.96
CA GLU A 153 10.54 -20.65 9.81
C GLU A 153 9.08 -20.20 9.67
N LYS A 154 8.81 -18.88 9.71
CA LYS A 154 7.46 -18.31 9.58
C LYS A 154 6.81 -18.62 8.23
N TYR A 155 7.60 -18.59 7.16
CA TYR A 155 7.13 -18.80 5.81
C TYR A 155 7.20 -20.27 5.35
N ALA A 156 7.80 -21.18 6.15
CA ALA A 156 7.98 -22.59 5.76
C ALA A 156 6.67 -23.32 5.42
N SER A 157 5.59 -23.01 6.14
CA SER A 157 4.26 -23.60 5.91
C SER A 157 3.43 -22.89 4.84
N HIS A 158 3.95 -21.80 4.26
CA HIS A 158 3.24 -20.96 3.30
C HIS A 158 3.81 -21.20 1.89
N PRO A 159 3.15 -22.02 1.05
CA PRO A 159 3.67 -22.31 -0.28
C PRO A 159 3.61 -21.07 -1.18
N MET A 160 4.47 -21.07 -2.20
CA MET A 160 4.36 -20.09 -3.29
C MET A 160 3.01 -20.25 -3.99
N LEU A 161 2.43 -19.12 -4.39
CA LEU A 161 1.16 -19.07 -5.11
C LEU A 161 1.38 -18.65 -6.56
N PRO A 162 0.55 -19.15 -7.50
CA PRO A 162 0.56 -18.65 -8.86
C PRO A 162 0.14 -17.18 -8.84
N LEU A 163 1.03 -16.31 -9.29
CA LEU A 163 0.75 -14.88 -9.36
C LEU A 163 -0.03 -14.58 -10.65
N PRO A 164 -1.11 -13.78 -10.57
CA PRO A 164 -1.82 -13.35 -11.76
C PRO A 164 -0.86 -12.53 -12.64
N SER A 165 -0.87 -12.81 -13.94
CA SER A 165 -0.12 -11.99 -14.90
C SER A 165 -0.62 -10.56 -14.83
N VAL A 166 0.30 -9.61 -14.63
CA VAL A 166 -0.01 -8.18 -14.67
C VAL A 166 0.42 -7.64 -16.03
N LEU A 167 -0.55 -7.47 -16.92
CA LEU A 167 -0.32 -6.78 -18.19
C LEU A 167 -0.44 -5.28 -17.95
N ILE A 168 0.70 -4.58 -17.92
CA ILE A 168 0.72 -3.12 -17.88
C ILE A 168 0.82 -2.63 -19.32
N PRO A 169 -0.22 -1.97 -19.87
CA PRO A 169 -0.14 -1.42 -21.22
C PRO A 169 0.96 -0.35 -21.26
N PRO A 170 1.83 -0.34 -22.29
CA PRO A 170 2.83 0.70 -22.41
C PRO A 170 2.15 2.05 -22.61
N GLU A 171 2.64 3.08 -21.94
CA GLU A 171 2.15 4.45 -22.18
C GLU A 171 2.64 4.91 -23.56
N PRO A 172 1.73 5.36 -24.44
CA PRO A 172 2.14 5.90 -25.73
C PRO A 172 3.00 7.14 -25.56
N LYS A 173 4.01 7.29 -26.43
CA LYS A 173 4.87 8.48 -26.43
C LYS A 173 4.01 9.74 -26.54
N GLN A 174 4.21 10.66 -25.60
CA GLN A 174 3.58 11.97 -25.66
C GLN A 174 4.21 12.79 -26.81
N VAL A 175 3.40 13.15 -27.80
CA VAL A 175 3.85 13.90 -29.00
C VAL A 175 3.49 15.39 -28.97
N ALA A 176 2.65 15.80 -28.02
CA ALA A 176 2.20 17.17 -27.85
C ALA A 176 2.02 17.50 -26.37
N PHE A 177 1.99 18.79 -26.06
CA PHE A 177 1.68 19.26 -24.71
C PHE A 177 0.27 18.83 -24.30
N ARG A 178 0.11 18.47 -23.01
CA ARG A 178 -1.18 18.13 -22.41
C ARG A 178 -1.38 19.05 -21.22
N GLU A 179 -2.55 19.68 -21.17
CA GLU A 179 -2.93 20.59 -20.09
C GLU A 179 -4.31 20.27 -19.55
N ARG A 180 -4.49 20.58 -18.28
CA ARG A 180 -5.77 20.55 -17.61
C ARG A 180 -5.85 21.76 -16.69
N LEU A 181 -6.85 22.61 -16.94
CA LEU A 181 -7.22 23.71 -16.05
C LEU A 181 -8.52 23.35 -15.35
N GLU A 182 -8.59 23.57 -14.05
CA GLU A 182 -9.78 23.37 -13.25
C GLU A 182 -10.03 24.63 -12.43
N GLU A 183 -11.19 25.26 -12.65
CA GLU A 183 -11.61 26.46 -11.93
C GLU A 183 -12.64 26.07 -10.86
N GLY A 184 -12.62 26.79 -9.74
CA GLY A 184 -13.48 26.50 -8.60
C GLY A 184 -13.32 27.54 -7.51
N PRO A 185 -13.99 27.36 -6.36
CA PRO A 185 -13.91 28.25 -5.20
C PRO A 185 -12.60 28.03 -4.43
N PHE A 186 -11.46 28.13 -5.12
CA PHE A 186 -10.14 27.97 -4.54
C PHE A 186 -9.59 29.35 -4.14
N GLU A 187 -9.02 29.47 -2.95
CA GLU A 187 -8.38 30.71 -2.50
C GLU A 187 -7.00 30.92 -3.14
N GLN A 188 -6.34 29.84 -3.57
CA GLN A 188 -5.00 29.83 -4.14
C GLN A 188 -4.94 28.96 -5.39
N ALA A 189 -4.05 29.31 -6.32
CA ALA A 189 -3.75 28.50 -7.49
C ALA A 189 -2.75 27.40 -7.13
N HIS A 190 -3.06 26.15 -7.50
CA HIS A 190 -2.18 24.99 -7.34
C HIS A 190 -1.77 24.46 -8.71
N PHE A 191 -0.46 24.50 -9.00
CA PHE A 191 0.07 24.19 -10.33
C PHE A 191 1.13 23.08 -10.26
N HIS A 192 1.06 22.15 -11.22
CA HIS A 192 2.08 21.13 -11.44
C HIS A 192 2.56 21.16 -12.89
N PHE A 193 3.86 20.94 -13.08
CA PHE A 193 4.48 20.77 -14.38
C PHE A 193 5.48 19.62 -14.31
N ALA A 194 5.40 18.69 -15.27
CA ALA A 194 6.20 17.48 -15.27
C ALA A 194 6.50 17.00 -16.70
N TRP A 195 7.51 16.15 -16.80
CA TRP A 195 7.88 15.43 -18.01
C TRP A 195 7.90 13.93 -17.72
N HIS A 196 7.60 13.12 -18.72
CA HIS A 196 7.87 11.69 -18.64
C HIS A 196 9.38 11.47 -18.57
N VAL A 197 9.79 10.73 -17.56
CA VAL A 197 11.16 10.25 -17.38
C VAL A 197 11.28 8.81 -17.87
N PRO A 198 12.50 8.33 -18.15
CA PRO A 198 12.74 6.91 -18.40
C PRO A 198 12.32 6.02 -17.22
N ASP A 199 12.20 4.72 -17.49
CA ASP A 199 12.00 3.72 -16.44
C ASP A 199 13.18 3.69 -15.46
N VAL A 200 12.94 3.26 -14.22
CA VAL A 200 13.96 3.20 -13.14
C VAL A 200 15.14 2.28 -13.47
N ARG A 201 15.03 1.41 -14.48
CA ARG A 201 16.10 0.52 -14.95
C ARG A 201 16.87 1.10 -16.14
N HIS A 202 16.50 2.28 -16.63
CA HIS A 202 17.20 2.93 -17.72
C HIS A 202 18.55 3.48 -17.25
N ASP A 203 19.60 3.41 -18.08
CA ASP A 203 20.96 3.83 -17.74
C ASP A 203 21.11 5.33 -17.37
N ASP A 204 20.06 6.13 -17.60
CA ASP A 204 20.03 7.57 -17.30
C ASP A 204 19.49 7.87 -15.88
N ILE A 205 19.02 6.86 -15.15
CA ILE A 205 18.50 6.94 -13.78
C ILE A 205 19.49 6.25 -12.83
#